data_AF-A0A7X9CSX2-F1
#
_entry.id   AF-A0A7X9CSX2-F1
#
_cell.length_a   1.000
_cell.length_b   1.000
_cell.length_c   1.000
_cell.angle_alpha   90.00
_cell.angle_beta   90.00
_cell.angle_gamma   90.00
#
_symmetry.space_group_name_H-M   'P 1'
#
loop_
_entity.id
_entity.type
_entity.pdbx_description
1 polymer ?
#
loop_
_entity_poly.entity_id
_entity_poly.type
_entity_poly.pdbx_seq_one_letter_code
_entity_poly.pdbx_strand_id
1 'polypeptide(L)' 'AVAEMQGEDAAVKAMKYAIEAEKIHAELFGQAKGFVDAGKDLEAKVVQLCPVCGFVTITGEEEACPLCGCKASMFVEY' A
#
# COMPACT_ATOMS: atom_id res chain seq x y z
N ALA A 1 10.71 -16.72 6.74
CA ALA A 1 11.50 -17.70 7.51
C ALA A 1 10.62 -18.79 8.14
N VAL A 2 9.96 -18.58 9.29
CA VAL A 2 9.21 -19.66 9.98
C VAL A 2 8.08 -20.25 9.15
N ALA A 3 7.22 -19.40 8.57
CA ALA A 3 6.11 -19.86 7.72
C ALA A 3 6.57 -20.63 6.47
N GLU A 4 7.70 -20.22 5.86
CA GLU A 4 8.28 -20.90 4.70
C GLU A 4 8.80 -22.29 5.10
N MET A 5 9.46 -22.40 6.26
CA MET A 5 9.94 -23.69 6.78
C MET A 5 8.80 -24.66 7.12
N GLN A 6 7.63 -24.12 7.49
CA GLN A 6 6.44 -24.90 7.83
C GLN A 6 5.55 -25.21 6.61
N GLY A 7 5.86 -24.67 5.43
CA GLY A 7 5.02 -24.84 4.23
C GLY A 7 3.67 -24.09 4.31
N GLU A 8 3.59 -23.04 5.13
CA GLU A 8 2.37 -22.26 5.34
C GLU A 8 2.21 -21.18 4.26
N ASP A 9 1.88 -21.61 3.03
CA ASP A 9 1.86 -20.75 1.83
C ASP A 9 0.97 -19.51 1.97
N ALA A 10 -0.17 -19.63 2.66
CA ALA A 10 -1.07 -18.50 2.92
C ALA A 10 -0.40 -17.43 3.79
N ALA A 11 0.30 -17.84 4.84
CA ALA A 11 1.03 -16.92 5.73
C ALA A 11 2.21 -16.28 5.00
N VAL A 12 2.93 -17.05 4.17
CA VAL A 12 4.03 -16.54 3.34
C VAL A 12 3.52 -15.46 2.38
N LYS A 13 2.40 -15.70 1.69
CA LYS A 13 1.79 -14.72 0.79
C LYS A 13 1.34 -13.46 1.54
N ALA A 14 0.63 -13.61 2.66
CA ALA A 14 0.17 -12.48 3.45
C ALA A 14 1.33 -11.60 3.93
N MET A 15 2.41 -12.21 4.42
CA MET A 15 3.60 -11.46 4.84
C MET A 15 4.30 -10.76 3.69
N LYS A 16 4.38 -11.38 2.50
CA LYS A 16 4.94 -10.70 1.32
C LYS A 16 4.12 -9.48 0.92
N TYR A 17 2.79 -9.59 0.90
CA TYR A 17 1.92 -8.45 0.64
C TYR A 17 2.07 -7.34 1.67
N ALA A 18 2.04 -7.68 2.96
CA ALA A 18 2.24 -6.72 4.03
C ALA A 18 3.59 -6.00 3.89
N ILE A 19 4.70 -6.73 3.72
CA ILE A 19 6.04 -6.13 3.60
C ILE A 19 6.12 -5.15 2.43
N GLU A 20 5.58 -5.51 1.25
CA GLU A 20 5.61 -4.60 0.10
C GLU A 20 4.68 -3.38 0.30
N ALA A 21 3.53 -3.56 0.94
CA ALA A 21 2.66 -2.44 1.30
C ALA A 21 3.33 -1.49 2.32
N GLU A 22 3.98 -2.02 3.36
CA GLU A 22 4.63 -1.20 4.39
C GLU A 22 5.80 -0.37 3.85
N LYS A 23 6.50 -0.83 2.81
CA LYS A 23 7.52 0.00 2.13
C LYS A 23 6.89 1.26 1.52
N ILE A 24 5.75 1.08 0.86
CA ILE A 24 5.00 2.17 0.23
C ILE A 24 4.42 3.09 1.31
N HIS A 25 3.91 2.53 2.42
CA HIS A 25 3.47 3.33 3.57
C HIS A 25 4.60 4.21 4.12
N ALA A 26 5.80 3.64 4.29
CA ALA A 26 6.96 4.40 4.77
C ALA A 26 7.32 5.56 3.83
N GLU A 27 7.26 5.34 2.51
CA GLU A 27 7.47 6.39 1.51
C GLU A 27 6.40 7.50 1.61
N LEU A 28 5.12 7.13 1.66
CA LEU A 28 3.99 8.07 1.76
C LEU A 28 4.02 8.87 3.07
N PHE A 29 4.33 8.24 4.21
CA PHE A 29 4.50 8.94 5.47
C PHE A 29 5.71 9.88 5.45
N GLY A 30 6.81 9.49 4.77
CA GLY A 30 7.95 10.36 4.53
C GLY A 30 7.57 11.61 3.74
N GLN A 31 6.77 11.44 2.69
CA GLN A 31 6.23 12.56 1.91
C GLN A 31 5.31 13.45 2.77
N ALA A 32 4.32 12.86 3.44
CA ALA A 32 3.40 13.58 4.32
C ALA A 32 4.13 14.39 5.41
N LYS A 33 5.15 13.79 6.03
CA LYS A 33 6.01 14.50 6.97
C LYS A 33 6.69 15.71 6.34
N GLY A 34 7.21 15.59 5.12
CA GLY A 34 7.82 16.70 4.39
C GLY A 34 6.88 17.89 4.19
N PHE A 35 5.59 17.63 3.91
CA PHE A 35 4.57 18.68 3.81
C PHE A 35 4.30 19.33 5.17
N VAL A 36 4.11 18.52 6.21
CA VAL A 36 3.85 18.99 7.58
C VAL A 36 5.01 19.85 8.10
N ASP A 37 6.26 19.42 7.89
CA ASP A 37 7.46 20.17 8.27
C ASP A 37 7.53 21.54 7.54
N ALA A 38 6.95 21.64 6.35
CA ALA A 38 6.83 22.88 5.57
C ALA A 38 5.58 23.72 5.95
N GLY A 39 4.81 23.31 6.96
CA GLY A 39 3.57 23.97 7.37
C GLY A 39 2.43 23.83 6.37
N LYS A 40 2.46 22.77 5.56
CA LYS A 40 1.46 22.47 4.52
C LYS A 40 0.73 21.16 4.84
N ASP A 41 -0.47 21.03 4.30
CA ASP A 41 -1.15 19.73 4.23
C ASP A 41 -0.60 18.90 3.06
N LEU A 42 -0.76 17.58 3.12
CA LEU A 42 -0.33 16.67 2.06
C LEU A 42 -1.12 16.94 0.77
N GLU A 43 -0.42 17.08 -0.35
CA GLU A 43 -1.04 17.11 -1.67
C GLU A 43 -1.38 15.68 -2.13
N ALA A 44 -2.57 15.19 -1.76
CA ALA A 44 -3.13 13.93 -2.21
C ALA A 44 -4.38 14.19 -3.07
N LYS A 45 -4.48 13.56 -4.25
CA LYS A 45 -5.68 13.64 -5.10
C LYS A 45 -6.82 12.79 -4.53
N VAL A 46 -6.44 11.62 -4.01
CA VAL A 46 -7.30 10.62 -3.37
C VAL A 46 -6.49 9.94 -2.27
N VAL A 47 -7.12 9.15 -1.42
CA VAL A 47 -6.43 8.12 -0.63
C VAL A 47 -7.14 6.81 -0.88
N GLN A 48 -6.52 5.92 -1.64
CA GLN A 48 -7.14 4.66 -2.04
C GLN A 48 -6.37 3.47 -1.51
N LEU A 49 -7.11 2.50 -0.96
CA LEU A 49 -6.60 1.27 -0.39
C LEU A 49 -7.00 0.07 -1.24
N CYS A 50 -6.02 -0.77 -1.58
CA CYS A 50 -6.27 -2.08 -2.14
C CYS A 50 -6.77 -3.04 -1.04
N PRO A 51 -8.01 -3.58 -1.12
CA PRO A 51 -8.55 -4.46 -0.08
C PRO A 51 -7.95 -5.88 -0.08
N VAL A 52 -7.09 -6.20 -1.06
CA VAL A 52 -6.49 -7.53 -1.22
C VAL A 52 -5.12 -7.63 -0.56
N CYS A 53 -4.28 -6.61 -0.72
CA CYS A 53 -2.87 -6.66 -0.29
C CYS A 53 -2.42 -5.46 0.56
N GLY A 54 -3.27 -4.44 0.73
CA GLY A 54 -2.95 -3.28 1.55
C GLY A 54 -2.17 -2.16 0.86
N PHE A 55 -1.89 -2.26 -0.45
CA PHE A 55 -1.33 -1.15 -1.23
C PHE A 55 -2.15 0.13 -1.06
N VAL A 56 -1.48 1.27 -0.84
CA VAL A 56 -2.10 2.60 -0.79
C VAL A 56 -1.55 3.47 -1.91
N THR A 57 -2.42 4.21 -2.58
CA THR A 57 -2.05 5.27 -3.53
C THR A 57 -2.69 6.59 -3.13
N ILE A 58 -2.01 7.69 -3.46
CA ILE A 58 -2.52 9.06 -3.31
C ILE A 58 -2.78 9.78 -4.64
N THR A 59 -2.55 9.10 -5.77
CA THR A 59 -2.69 9.66 -7.12
C THR A 59 -3.98 9.22 -7.80
N GLY A 60 -4.42 7.98 -7.57
CA GLY A 60 -5.59 7.38 -8.22
C GLY A 60 -5.38 7.10 -9.71
N GLU A 61 -4.12 6.97 -10.14
CA GLU A 61 -3.74 6.82 -11.56
C GLU A 61 -3.55 5.34 -11.95
N GLU A 62 -3.58 4.43 -10.97
CA GLU A 62 -3.41 3.00 -11.17
C GLU A 62 -4.63 2.38 -11.87
N GLU A 63 -4.41 1.61 -12.93
CA GLU A 63 -5.47 0.79 -13.56
C GLU A 63 -5.66 -0.56 -12.83
N ALA A 64 -4.61 -1.02 -12.15
CA ALA A 64 -4.59 -2.22 -11.31
C ALA A 64 -3.57 -2.08 -10.17
N CYS A 65 -3.78 -2.80 -9.09
CA CYS A 65 -2.82 -2.84 -7.98
C CYS A 65 -1.46 -3.35 -8.45
N PRO A 66 -0.37 -2.60 -8.25
CA PRO A 66 0.97 -3.02 -8.68
C PRO A 66 1.51 -4.22 -7.89
N LEU A 67 0.94 -4.51 -6.71
CA LEU A 67 1.38 -5.61 -5.84
C LEU A 67 0.64 -6.93 -6.11
N CYS A 68 -0.69 -6.87 -6.28
CA CYS A 68 -1.52 -8.08 -6.39
C CYS A 68 -2.33 -8.19 -7.69
N GLY A 69 -2.35 -7.14 -8.52
CA GLY A 69 -3.03 -7.13 -9.81
C GLY A 69 -4.56 -7.01 -9.75
N CYS A 70 -5.17 -6.74 -8.60
CA CYS A 70 -6.62 -6.50 -8.58
C CYS A 70 -6.95 -5.19 -9.31
N LYS A 71 -8.13 -5.14 -9.95
CA LYS A 71 -8.55 -3.96 -10.71
C LYS A 71 -8.69 -2.74 -9.80
N ALA A 72 -8.38 -1.55 -10.30
CA ALA A 72 -8.55 -0.29 -9.56
C ALA A 72 -10.00 -0.06 -9.09
N SER A 73 -10.99 -0.57 -9.83
CA SER A 73 -12.39 -0.55 -9.43
C SER A 73 -12.70 -1.26 -8.10
N MET A 74 -11.75 -2.03 -7.54
CA MET A 74 -11.88 -2.67 -6.23
C MET A 74 -11.31 -1.82 -5.09
N PHE A 75 -10.62 -0.72 -5.38
CA PHE A 75 -10.00 0.10 -4.33
C PHE A 75 -11.08 0.78 -3.49
N VAL A 76 -10.78 0.96 -2.20
CA VAL A 76 -11.60 1.70 -1.26
C VAL A 76 -11.00 3.08 -1.09
N GLU A 77 -11.77 4.13 -1.39
CA GLU A 77 -11.35 5.53 -1.24
C GLU A 77 -11.73 6.07 0.15
N TYR A 78 -10.85 6.91 0.71
CA TYR A 78 -10.97 7.58 2.01
C TYR A 78 -10.83 9.09 1.88
#